data_AF-A0A7C6MSG5-F1
#
_entry.id   AF-A0A7C6MSG5-F1
#
_cell.length_a   1.000
_cell.length_b   1.000
_cell.length_c   1.000
_cell.angle_alpha   90.00
_cell.angle_beta   90.00
_cell.angle_gamma   90.00
#
_symmetry.space_group_name_H-M   'P 1'
#
loop_
_entity.id
_entity.type
_entity.pdbx_description
1 polymer ?
#
loop_
_entity_poly.entity_id
_entity_poly.type
_entity_poly.pdbx_seq_one_letter_code
_entity_poly.pdbx_strand_id
1 'polypeptide(L)'
;MDADKRTYIAIDLKSFYASVECVERGLNPLTTNLVVADESRSQKTICLAVSPSLKGYGVPGRPRLFEVVAKVNAANAERKRALSSRVFSDETWDDVVLQERPDYAIDYIIAPPRMALYLEYSTRIYGV
;
A
#
# COMPACT_ATOMS: atom_id res chain seq x y z
N MET A 1 -1.56 50.13 5.90
CA MET A 1 -2.04 49.02 5.06
C MET A 1 -1.41 47.76 5.61
N ASP A 2 -2.22 46.84 6.12
CA ASP A 2 -2.00 45.38 6.10
C ASP A 2 -3.21 44.71 6.76
N ALA A 3 -4.39 45.05 6.25
CA ALA A 3 -5.55 44.22 6.43
C ALA A 3 -5.41 43.04 5.45
N ASP A 4 -5.57 41.83 5.98
CA ASP A 4 -5.93 40.61 5.23
C ASP A 4 -4.79 39.65 4.79
N LYS A 5 -3.81 39.40 5.65
CA LYS A 5 -2.93 38.22 5.50
C LYS A 5 -3.65 36.94 5.95
N ARG A 6 -4.42 36.33 5.05
CA ARG A 6 -5.06 35.02 5.28
C ARG A 6 -4.07 33.88 5.10
N THR A 7 -4.06 32.93 6.02
CA THR A 7 -3.27 31.69 5.94
C THR A 7 -4.21 30.52 5.74
N TYR A 8 -3.93 29.69 4.74
CA TYR A 8 -4.73 28.50 4.42
C TYR A 8 -3.86 27.25 4.55
N ILE A 9 -4.45 26.15 5.02
CA ILE A 9 -3.81 24.85 5.11
C ILE A 9 -4.71 23.84 4.40
N ALA A 10 -4.12 23.00 3.54
CA ALA A 10 -4.77 21.85 2.93
C ALA A 10 -4.07 20.58 3.44
N ILE A 11 -4.85 19.63 3.97
CA ILE A 11 -4.34 18.39 4.56
C ILE A 11 -4.90 17.23 3.74
N ASP A 12 -4.00 16.40 3.19
CA ASP A 12 -4.34 15.16 2.50
C ASP A 12 -3.75 13.97 3.26
N LEU A 13 -4.56 12.93 3.46
CA LEU A 13 -4.15 11.74 4.20
C LEU A 13 -3.50 10.73 3.25
N LYS A 14 -2.21 10.48 3.46
CA LYS A 14 -1.41 9.58 2.62
C LYS A 14 -2.03 8.18 2.56
N SER A 15 -2.38 7.76 1.33
CA SER A 15 -2.90 6.41 1.06
C SER A 15 -4.08 6.02 1.95
N PHE A 16 -4.99 6.97 2.24
CA PHE A 16 -6.05 6.86 3.25
C PHE A 16 -6.71 5.47 3.39
N TYR A 17 -7.31 4.91 2.33
CA TYR A 17 -7.99 3.61 2.44
C TYR A 17 -7.04 2.47 2.81
N ALA A 18 -5.84 2.42 2.22
CA ALA A 18 -4.86 1.39 2.57
C ALA A 18 -4.39 1.56 4.03
N SER A 19 -4.22 2.79 4.49
CA SER A 19 -3.85 3.08 5.88
C SER A 19 -4.92 2.63 6.86
N VAL A 20 -6.21 2.87 6.57
CA VAL A 20 -7.34 2.36 7.36
C VAL A 20 -7.35 0.83 7.37
N GLU A 21 -7.19 0.18 6.22
CA GLU A 21 -7.15 -1.28 6.13
C GLU A 21 -5.98 -1.89 6.92
N CYS A 22 -4.80 -1.26 6.95
CA CYS A 22 -3.68 -1.70 7.78
C CYS A 22 -4.00 -1.57 9.27
N VAL A 23 -4.47 -0.39 9.73
CA VAL A 23 -4.76 -0.14 11.15
C VAL A 23 -5.81 -1.11 11.68
N GLU A 24 -6.87 -1.35 10.91
CA GLU A 24 -7.93 -2.30 11.26
C GLU A 24 -7.48 -3.76 11.34
N ARG A 25 -6.31 -4.08 10.76
CA ARG A 25 -5.67 -5.40 10.84
C ARG A 25 -4.55 -5.46 11.88
N GLY A 26 -4.33 -4.39 12.64
CA GLY A 26 -3.20 -4.28 13.58
C GLY A 26 -1.84 -4.19 12.88
N LEU A 27 -1.82 -3.77 11.61
CA LEU A 27 -0.62 -3.66 10.78
C LEU A 27 -0.12 -2.21 10.72
N ASN A 28 1.19 -2.04 10.49
CA ASN A 28 1.78 -0.72 10.32
C ASN A 28 1.52 -0.18 8.90
N PRO A 29 0.77 0.92 8.75
CA PRO A 29 0.40 1.46 7.43
C PRO A 29 1.59 1.99 6.62
N LEU A 30 2.76 2.21 7.22
CA LEU A 30 3.94 2.72 6.53
C LEU A 30 4.83 1.62 5.97
N THR A 31 4.77 0.41 6.53
CA THR A 31 5.70 -0.70 6.18
C THR A 31 4.98 -1.88 5.54
N THR A 32 3.68 -2.06 5.78
CA THR A 32 2.91 -3.18 5.25
C THR A 32 2.56 -2.97 3.78
N ASN A 33 3.03 -3.88 2.93
CA ASN A 33 2.62 -3.99 1.53
C ASN A 33 1.16 -4.45 1.46
N LEU A 34 0.26 -3.48 1.26
CA LEU A 34 -1.18 -3.70 1.11
C LEU A 34 -1.74 -2.93 -0.09
N VAL A 35 -2.71 -3.53 -0.76
CA VAL A 35 -3.53 -2.91 -1.81
C VAL A 35 -5.01 -3.09 -1.47
N VAL A 36 -5.82 -2.06 -1.72
CA VAL A 36 -7.28 -2.11 -1.55
C VAL A 36 -7.92 -2.40 -2.90
N ALA A 37 -8.46 -3.60 -3.08
CA ALA A 37 -9.09 -4.04 -4.31
C ALA A 37 -10.09 -5.17 -4.07
N ASP A 38 -11.06 -5.33 -4.98
CA ASP A 38 -12.00 -6.45 -4.99
C ASP A 38 -11.54 -7.50 -6.01
N GLU A 39 -10.75 -8.48 -5.55
CA GLU A 39 -10.18 -9.53 -6.40
C GLU A 39 -11.23 -10.54 -6.91
N SER A 40 -12.39 -10.63 -6.24
CA SER A 40 -13.47 -11.57 -6.61
C SER A 40 -14.06 -11.27 -8.00
N ARG A 41 -13.93 -10.02 -8.48
CA ARG A 41 -14.42 -9.59 -9.79
C ARG A 41 -13.49 -10.03 -10.93
N SER A 42 -12.20 -9.69 -10.82
CA SER A 42 -11.10 -10.09 -11.72
C SER A 42 -9.81 -9.35 -11.37
N GLN A 43 -8.68 -9.81 -11.90
CA GLN A 43 -7.42 -9.04 -11.86
C GLN A 43 -7.46 -7.72 -12.66
N LYS A 44 -8.49 -7.46 -13.47
CA LYS A 44 -8.71 -6.16 -14.15
C LYS A 44 -9.43 -5.14 -13.26
N THR A 45 -9.78 -5.53 -12.03
CA THR A 45 -10.39 -4.62 -11.06
C THR A 45 -9.49 -3.42 -10.78
N ILE A 46 -10.10 -2.28 -10.46
CA ILE A 46 -9.36 -1.08 -10.06
C ILE A 46 -8.96 -1.19 -8.60
N CYS A 47 -7.71 -0.86 -8.29
CA CYS A 47 -7.27 -0.72 -6.91
C CYS A 47 -7.66 0.67 -6.43
N LEU A 48 -8.36 0.75 -5.29
CA LEU A 48 -8.81 2.02 -4.71
C LEU A 48 -7.67 2.75 -4.00
N ALA A 49 -6.74 1.99 -3.41
CA ALA A 49 -5.56 2.54 -2.76
C ALA A 49 -4.42 1.51 -2.75
N VAL A 50 -3.21 2.02 -2.64
CA VAL A 50 -1.97 1.24 -2.49
C VAL A 50 -1.21 1.83 -1.31
N SER A 51 -0.74 0.97 -0.41
CA SER A 51 0.10 1.35 0.74
C SER A 51 1.38 2.08 0.29
N PRO A 52 1.94 2.96 1.14
CA PRO A 52 3.20 3.64 0.87
C PRO A 52 4.36 2.70 0.51
N SER A 53 4.55 1.60 1.26
CA SER A 53 5.62 0.64 1.02
C SER A 53 5.46 -0.07 -0.33
N LEU A 54 4.24 -0.50 -0.68
CA LEU A 54 3.99 -1.17 -1.95
C LEU A 54 4.19 -0.22 -3.16
N LYS A 55 3.94 1.08 -2.99
CA LYS A 55 4.30 2.10 -3.99
C LYS A 55 5.81 2.21 -4.20
N GLY A 56 6.63 1.87 -3.21
CA GLY A 56 8.09 1.83 -3.28
C GLY A 56 8.61 0.90 -4.38
N TYR A 57 7.85 -0.14 -4.74
CA TYR A 57 8.16 -1.06 -5.84
C TYR A 57 7.70 -0.55 -7.21
N GLY A 58 7.38 0.73 -7.35
CA GLY A 58 6.97 1.35 -8.61
C GLY A 58 5.52 1.08 -9.02
N VAL A 59 4.69 0.65 -8.07
CA VAL A 59 3.23 0.51 -8.25
C VAL A 59 2.60 1.91 -8.26
N PRO A 60 1.79 2.28 -9.27
CA PRO A 60 1.17 3.60 -9.31
C PRO A 60 0.07 3.74 -8.23
N GLY A 61 -0.46 4.96 -8.05
CA GLY A 61 -1.46 5.21 -7.00
C GLY A 61 -2.86 4.64 -7.28
N ARG A 62 -3.21 4.43 -8.55
CA ARG A 62 -4.50 3.87 -8.99
C ARG A 62 -4.30 2.79 -10.07
N PRO A 63 -3.59 1.70 -9.75
CA PRO A 63 -3.34 0.62 -10.69
C PRO A 63 -4.60 -0.22 -10.92
N ARG A 64 -4.55 -1.07 -11.93
CA ARG A 64 -5.32 -2.31 -11.97
C ARG A 64 -4.58 -3.40 -11.21
N LEU A 65 -5.30 -4.35 -10.63
CA LEU A 65 -4.67 -5.39 -9.80
C LEU A 65 -3.59 -6.18 -10.56
N PHE A 66 -3.78 -6.47 -11.85
CA PHE A 66 -2.73 -7.12 -12.67
C PHE A 66 -1.44 -6.29 -12.80
N GLU A 67 -1.51 -4.96 -12.72
CA GLU A 67 -0.32 -4.10 -12.75
C GLU A 67 0.45 -4.19 -11.45
N VAL A 68 -0.25 -4.33 -10.32
CA VAL A 68 0.37 -4.60 -9.01
C VAL A 68 1.13 -5.93 -9.06
N VAL A 69 0.46 -6.99 -9.52
CA VAL A 69 1.06 -8.33 -9.71
C VAL A 69 2.30 -8.23 -10.60
N ALA A 70 2.21 -7.55 -11.75
CA ALA A 70 3.33 -7.39 -12.67
C ALA A 70 4.53 -6.65 -12.05
N LYS A 71 4.28 -5.59 -11.28
CA LYS A 71 5.33 -4.82 -10.60
C LYS A 71 6.00 -5.61 -9.49
N VAL A 72 5.24 -6.32 -8.67
CA VAL A 72 5.77 -7.18 -7.60
C VAL A 72 6.58 -8.33 -8.21
N ASN A 73 6.09 -8.96 -9.28
CA ASN A 73 6.84 -10.01 -9.98
C ASN A 73 8.16 -9.50 -10.57
N ALA A 74 8.17 -8.28 -11.14
CA ALA A 74 9.39 -7.66 -11.65
C ALA A 74 10.40 -7.39 -10.52
N ALA A 75 9.95 -6.84 -9.39
CA ALA A 75 10.78 -6.59 -8.22
C ALA A 75 11.33 -7.91 -7.62
N ASN A 76 10.51 -8.96 -7.54
CA ASN A 76 10.95 -10.29 -7.12
C ASN A 76 11.94 -10.92 -8.11
N ALA A 77 11.78 -10.71 -9.41
CA ALA A 77 12.77 -11.18 -10.39
C ALA A 77 14.13 -10.49 -10.24
N GLU A 78 14.16 -9.22 -9.85
CA GLU A 78 15.39 -8.50 -9.52
C GLU A 78 16.03 -9.04 -8.24
N ARG A 79 15.26 -9.17 -7.15
CA ARG A 79 15.74 -9.76 -5.88
C ARG A 79 16.30 -11.17 -6.09
N LYS A 80 15.57 -12.01 -6.82
CA LYS A 80 15.99 -13.40 -7.12
C LYS A 80 17.28 -13.48 -7.93
N ARG A 81 17.53 -12.52 -8.84
CA ARG A 81 18.78 -12.43 -9.61
C ARG A 81 19.98 -12.02 -8.76
N ALA A 82 19.75 -11.25 -7.69
CA ALA A 82 20.80 -10.84 -6.77
C ALA A 82 21.23 -11.97 -5.80
N LEU A 83 20.40 -13.00 -5.62
CA LEU A 83 20.71 -14.15 -4.78
C LEU A 83 21.63 -15.15 -5.49
N SER A 84 22.70 -15.57 -4.83
CA SER A 84 23.60 -16.62 -5.34
C SER A 84 22.87 -17.95 -5.55
N SER A 85 21.96 -18.30 -4.63
CA SER A 85 21.12 -19.51 -4.71
C SER A 85 20.04 -19.42 -5.79
N ARG A 86 19.64 -18.20 -6.20
CA ARG A 86 18.40 -17.91 -6.95
C ARG A 86 17.14 -18.51 -6.29
N VAL A 87 17.26 -18.89 -5.03
CA VAL A 87 16.34 -19.44 -4.04
C VAL A 87 15.65 -18.39 -3.15
N PHE A 88 14.34 -18.17 -3.13
CA PHE A 88 13.74 -17.46 -1.99
C PHE A 88 13.51 -18.45 -0.84
N SER A 89 13.86 -18.05 0.38
CA SER A 89 13.68 -18.88 1.58
C SER A 89 12.28 -18.76 2.19
N ASP A 90 11.64 -17.61 2.01
CA ASP A 90 10.29 -17.30 2.50
C ASP A 90 9.72 -16.10 1.73
N GLU A 91 8.53 -15.65 2.11
CA GLU A 91 7.90 -14.43 1.61
C GLU A 91 7.33 -13.57 2.74
N THR A 92 7.20 -12.26 2.52
CA THR A 92 6.61 -11.37 3.52
C THR A 92 6.05 -10.10 2.90
N TRP A 93 5.00 -9.56 3.53
CA TRP A 93 4.42 -8.26 3.21
C TRP A 93 5.00 -7.11 4.02
N ASP A 94 5.89 -7.34 5.00
CA ASP A 94 6.50 -6.26 5.78
C ASP A 94 7.80 -5.78 5.13
N ASP A 95 7.79 -4.52 4.69
CA ASP A 95 8.95 -3.90 4.05
C ASP A 95 10.18 -3.85 4.97
N VAL A 96 10.00 -3.72 6.30
CA VAL A 96 11.13 -3.73 7.24
C VAL A 96 11.85 -5.08 7.18
N VAL A 97 11.09 -6.17 7.18
CA VAL A 97 11.63 -7.53 7.05
C VAL A 97 12.27 -7.72 5.68
N LEU A 98 11.69 -7.18 4.60
CA LEU A 98 12.25 -7.26 3.24
C LEU A 98 13.59 -6.54 3.09
N GLN A 99 13.84 -5.47 3.84
CA GLN A 99 15.13 -4.78 3.88
C GLN A 99 16.20 -5.60 4.63
N GLU A 100 15.81 -6.30 5.69
CA GLU A 100 16.72 -7.13 6.50
C GLU A 100 16.97 -8.51 5.88
N ARG A 101 16.03 -9.01 5.07
CA ARG A 101 16.05 -10.34 4.46
C ARG A 101 16.03 -10.27 2.93
N PRO A 102 17.19 -10.08 2.28
CA PRO A 102 17.30 -10.09 0.82
C PRO A 102 16.83 -11.41 0.18
N ASP A 103 16.86 -12.50 0.94
CA ASP A 103 16.44 -13.84 0.55
C ASP A 103 14.93 -14.08 0.62
N TYR A 104 14.13 -13.07 1.03
CA TYR A 104 12.68 -13.16 1.06
C TYR A 104 12.06 -12.56 -0.20
N ALA A 105 10.99 -13.20 -0.69
CA ALA A 105 10.13 -12.66 -1.73
C ALA A 105 9.21 -11.58 -1.16
N ILE A 106 8.94 -10.56 -1.98
CA ILE A 106 7.92 -9.55 -1.72
C ILE A 106 6.55 -10.22 -1.89
N ASP A 107 5.78 -10.21 -0.82
CA ASP A 107 4.35 -10.52 -0.83
C ASP A 107 3.53 -9.25 -0.48
N TYR A 108 2.22 -9.29 -0.64
CA TYR A 108 1.32 -8.20 -0.31
C TYR A 108 -0.10 -8.66 0.01
N ILE A 109 -0.78 -7.88 0.84
CA ILE A 109 -2.17 -8.14 1.25
C ILE A 109 -3.13 -7.46 0.28
N ILE A 110 -4.14 -8.19 -0.19
CA ILE A 110 -5.31 -7.63 -0.89
C ILE A 110 -6.44 -7.46 0.12
N ALA A 111 -6.83 -6.21 0.37
CA ALA A 111 -7.94 -5.87 1.25
C ALA A 111 -9.19 -5.50 0.44
N PRO A 112 -10.36 -6.14 0.67
CA PRO A 112 -11.59 -5.73 0.03
C PRO A 112 -12.01 -4.34 0.52
N PRO A 113 -12.59 -3.51 -0.35
CA PRO A 113 -12.97 -2.14 0.00
C PRO A 113 -14.14 -2.10 0.99
N ARG A 114 -13.98 -1.39 2.10
CA ARG A 114 -15.00 -1.21 3.16
C ARG A 114 -15.45 0.26 3.22
N MET A 115 -16.29 0.68 2.27
CA MET A 115 -16.62 2.10 2.11
C MET A 115 -17.29 2.75 3.34
N ALA A 116 -18.17 2.02 4.02
CA ALA A 116 -18.81 2.52 5.26
C ALA A 116 -17.75 2.83 6.34
N LEU A 117 -16.78 1.93 6.52
CA LEU A 117 -15.69 2.11 7.46
C LEU A 117 -14.81 3.33 7.13
N TYR A 118 -14.51 3.56 5.85
CA TYR A 118 -13.73 4.72 5.43
C TYR A 118 -14.44 6.04 5.73
N LEU A 119 -15.77 6.06 5.58
CA LEU A 119 -16.58 7.22 5.96
C LEU A 119 -16.56 7.43 7.48
N GLU A 120 -16.69 6.37 8.28
CA GLU A 120 -16.59 6.46 9.75
C GLU A 120 -15.24 7.02 10.21
N TYR A 121 -14.13 6.52 9.65
CA TYR A 121 -12.80 7.05 9.93
C TYR A 121 -12.67 8.53 9.54
N SER A 122 -13.16 8.90 8.36
CA SER A 122 -13.16 10.29 7.89
C SER A 122 -13.89 11.21 8.87
N THR A 123 -15.10 10.81 9.33
CA THR A 123 -15.85 11.56 10.34
C THR A 123 -15.09 11.72 11.65
N ARG A 124 -14.41 10.67 12.12
CA ARG A 124 -13.58 10.74 13.34
C ARG A 124 -12.44 11.75 13.21
N ILE A 125 -11.83 11.87 12.02
CA ILE A 125 -10.73 12.81 11.77
C ILE A 125 -11.21 14.27 11.81
N TYR A 126 -12.40 14.57 11.26
CA TYR A 126 -12.99 15.92 11.33
C TYR A 126 -13.43 16.31 12.75
N GLY A 127 -13.61 15.34 13.64
CA GLY A 127 -13.97 15.58 15.04
C GLY A 127 -12.78 15.92 15.95
N VAL A 128 -11.56 15.95 15.42
CA VAL A 128 -10.32 16.34 16.13
C VAL A 128 -10.11 17.85 16.00
#